data_AF-A0A1Y4SCH8-F1
#
_entry.id   AF-A0A1Y4SCH8-F1
#
_cell.length_a   1.000
_cell.length_b   1.000
_cell.length_c   1.000
_cell.angle_alpha   90.00
_cell.angle_beta   90.00
_cell.angle_gamma   90.00
#
_symmetry.space_group_name_H-M   'P 1'
#
loop_
_entity.id
_entity.type
_entity.pdbx_description
1 polymer ?
#
loop_
_entity_poly.entity_id
_entity_poly.type
_entity_poly.pdbx_seq_one_letter_code
_entity_poly.pdbx_strand_id
1 'polypeptide(L)' 'MALSVDSKVKELMKNDAAAELLEKFAPGFKTNPQMKLVGALTFRKLASFPQAGISPEKLEEIDAALKALGE' A
#
# COMPACT_ATOMS: atom_id res chain seq x y z
N MET A 1 -4.20 -5.41 14.54
CA MET A 1 -3.12 -5.93 13.67
C MET A 1 -2.56 -4.69 13.00
N ALA A 2 -1.36 -4.24 13.36
CA ALA A 2 -0.86 -2.95 12.92
C ALA A 2 -0.69 -2.95 11.38
N LEU A 3 -1.33 -2.00 10.70
CA LEU A 3 -1.20 -1.78 9.27
C LEU A 3 0.02 -0.91 9.02
N SER A 4 0.87 -1.27 8.07
CA SER A 4 2.13 -0.56 7.77
C SER A 4 2.56 -0.86 6.34
N VAL A 5 3.60 -0.20 5.84
CA VAL A 5 4.14 -0.53 4.50
C VAL A 5 4.75 -1.93 4.46
N ASP A 6 5.07 -2.51 5.62
CA ASP A 6 5.54 -3.89 5.75
C ASP A 6 4.39 -4.91 5.77
N SER A 7 3.12 -4.47 5.81
CA SER A 7 1.97 -5.35 5.62
C SER A 7 1.87 -5.83 4.16
N LYS A 8 1.28 -7.03 3.97
CA LYS A 8 1.05 -7.56 2.63
C LYS A 8 0.04 -6.71 1.88
N VAL A 9 0.28 -6.46 0.60
CA VAL A 9 -0.62 -5.69 -0.28
C VAL A 9 -2.04 -6.26 -0.24
N LYS A 10 -2.20 -7.58 -0.27
CA LYS A 10 -3.52 -8.23 -0.18
C LYS A 10 -4.25 -7.97 1.14
N GLU A 11 -3.53 -7.73 2.24
CA GLU A 11 -4.13 -7.40 3.54
C GLU A 11 -4.56 -5.94 3.57
N LEU A 12 -3.73 -5.05 3.03
CA LEU A 12 -4.07 -3.64 2.85
C LEU A 12 -5.30 -3.48 1.93
N MET A 13 -5.39 -4.27 0.85
CA MET A 13 -6.58 -4.29 -0.03
C MET A 13 -7.85 -4.80 0.65
N LYS A 14 -7.74 -5.63 1.70
CA LYS A 14 -8.90 -6.11 2.46
C LYS A 14 -9.42 -5.08 3.47
N ASN A 15 -8.62 -4.07 3.80
CA ASN A 15 -9.01 -2.99 4.68
C ASN A 15 -9.43 -1.79 3.83
N ASP A 16 -10.70 -1.40 3.90
CA ASP A 16 -11.23 -0.37 3.00
C ASP A 16 -10.53 0.99 3.19
N ALA A 17 -10.23 1.36 4.44
CA ALA A 17 -9.54 2.60 4.78
C ALA A 17 -8.10 2.62 4.25
N ALA A 18 -7.36 1.52 4.43
CA ALA A 18 -6.02 1.40 3.87
C ALA A 18 -6.05 1.40 2.34
N ALA A 19 -7.00 0.71 1.73
CA ALA A 19 -7.13 0.65 0.28
C ALA A 19 -7.54 2.00 -0.32
N GLU A 20 -8.42 2.78 0.32
CA GLU A 20 -8.75 4.16 -0.11
C GLU A 20 -7.56 5.11 0.02
N LEU A 21 -6.83 5.03 1.15
CA LEU A 21 -5.61 5.80 1.35
C LEU A 21 -4.63 5.49 0.22
N LEU A 22 -4.35 4.21 -0.02
CA LEU A 22 -3.39 3.76 -1.02
C LEU A 22 -3.84 4.09 -2.45
N GLU A 23 -5.13 4.13 -2.76
CA GLU A 23 -5.61 4.58 -4.07
C GLU A 23 -5.27 6.06 -4.34
N LYS A 24 -5.24 6.91 -3.30
CA LYS A 24 -4.84 8.32 -3.42
C LYS A 24 -3.35 8.49 -3.71
N PHE A 25 -2.51 7.64 -3.12
CA PHE A 25 -1.05 7.70 -3.32
C PHE A 25 -0.58 6.90 -4.54
N ALA A 26 -1.21 5.77 -4.82
CA ALA A 26 -0.90 4.81 -5.87
C ALA A 26 -2.16 4.57 -6.72
N PRO A 27 -2.41 5.38 -7.76
CA PRO A 27 -3.59 5.23 -8.60
C PRO A 27 -3.60 3.85 -9.26
N GLY A 28 -4.71 3.13 -9.11
CA GLY A 28 -4.83 1.75 -9.58
C GLY A 28 -4.61 0.70 -8.50
N PHE A 29 -4.40 1.09 -7.23
CA PHE A 29 -4.24 0.15 -6.13
C PHE A 29 -5.44 -0.80 -5.96
N LYS A 30 -6.69 -0.34 -6.11
CA LYS A 30 -7.87 -1.21 -6.04
C LYS A 30 -8.23 -1.84 -7.39
N THR A 31 -7.95 -1.13 -8.49
CA THR A 31 -8.50 -1.46 -9.81
C THR A 31 -7.53 -2.20 -10.73
N ASN A 32 -6.21 -2.15 -10.48
CA ASN A 32 -5.22 -2.77 -11.36
C ASN A 32 -5.19 -4.29 -11.17
N PRO A 33 -5.45 -5.12 -12.20
CA PRO A 33 -5.41 -6.57 -12.08
C PRO A 33 -4.04 -7.14 -11.67
N GLN A 34 -2.94 -6.40 -11.91
CA GLN A 34 -1.60 -6.78 -11.46
C GLN A 34 -1.47 -6.81 -9.92
N MET A 35 -2.37 -6.12 -9.20
CA MET A 35 -2.41 -6.10 -7.73
C MET A 35 -2.62 -7.49 -7.13
N LYS A 36 -3.24 -8.42 -7.88
CA LYS A 36 -3.35 -9.83 -7.48
C LYS A 36 -1.99 -10.54 -7.45
N LEU A 37 -1.09 -10.20 -8.37
CA LEU A 37 0.26 -10.80 -8.46
C LEU A 37 1.17 -10.27 -7.35
N VAL A 38 1.11 -8.96 -7.10
CA VAL A 38 1.88 -8.31 -6.03
C VAL A 38 1.22 -8.44 -4.65
N GLY A 39 0.03 -9.01 -4.56
CA GLY A 39 -0.74 -9.19 -3.32
C GLY A 39 0.01 -9.97 -2.23
N ALA A 40 0.91 -10.88 -2.61
CA ALA A 40 1.75 -11.64 -1.68
C ALA A 40 2.95 -10.83 -1.14
N LEU A 41 3.34 -9.76 -1.82
CA LEU A 41 4.44 -8.88 -1.44
C LEU A 41 3.98 -7.85 -0.42
N THR A 42 4.93 -7.21 0.26
CA THR A 42 4.68 -6.06 1.12
C THR A 42 4.56 -4.78 0.29
N PHE A 43 3.86 -3.76 0.81
CA PHE A 43 3.74 -2.48 0.13
C PHE A 43 5.10 -1.79 -0.05
N ARG A 44 6.01 -1.91 0.92
CA ARG A 44 7.40 -1.45 0.82
C ARG A 44 8.09 -2.04 -0.40
N LYS A 45 7.90 -3.34 -0.65
CA LYS A 45 8.47 -4.00 -1.82
C LYS A 45 7.80 -3.52 -3.11
N LEU A 46 6.48 -3.30 -3.09
CA LEU A 46 5.74 -2.72 -4.22
C LEU A 46 6.26 -1.32 -4.58
N ALA A 47 6.43 -0.45 -3.58
CA ALA A 47 6.92 0.91 -3.74
C ALA A 47 8.38 0.98 -4.22
N SER A 48 9.18 -0.05 -3.93
CA SER A 48 10.54 -0.18 -4.46
C SER A 48 10.59 -0.42 -5.97
N PHE A 49 9.48 -0.80 -6.62
CA PHE A 49 9.45 -0.92 -8.08
C PHE A 49 9.29 0.47 -8.72
N PRO A 50 10.10 0.81 -9.73
CA PRO A 50 10.02 2.13 -10.38
C PRO A 50 8.66 2.41 -11.01
N GLN A 51 7.93 1.36 -11.41
CA GLN A 51 6.58 1.46 -11.96
C GLN A 51 5.53 1.94 -10.95
N ALA A 52 5.79 1.80 -9.64
CA ALA A 52 4.86 2.27 -8.61
C ALA A 52 4.86 3.80 -8.49
N GLY A 53 5.93 4.48 -8.92
CA GLY A 53 6.02 5.95 -8.83
C GLY A 53 5.99 6.49 -7.39
N ILE A 54 6.30 5.65 -6.40
CA ILE A 54 6.31 6.02 -4.98
C ILE A 54 7.73 6.45 -4.60
N SER A 55 7.89 7.74 -4.29
CA SER A 55 9.12 8.26 -3.68
C SER A 55 9.28 7.79 -2.23
N PRO A 56 10.50 7.74 -1.68
CA PRO A 56 10.73 7.38 -0.28
C PRO A 56 9.97 8.26 0.71
N GLU A 57 9.86 9.57 0.45
CA GLU A 57 9.07 10.51 1.28
C GLU A 57 7.59 10.10 1.33
N LYS A 58 7.00 9.83 0.16
CA LYS A 58 5.61 9.33 0.09
C LYS A 58 5.44 7.98 0.78
N LEU A 59 6.46 7.13 0.75
CA LEU A 59 6.42 5.84 1.43
C LEU A 59 6.35 6.00 2.95
N GLU A 60 7.09 6.95 3.51
CA GLU A 60 7.02 7.28 4.94
C GLU A 60 5.67 7.90 5.31
N GLU A 61 5.12 8.80 4.48
CA GLU A 61 3.77 9.34 4.69
C GLU A 61 2.70 8.25 4.68
N ILE A 62 2.78 7.32 3.72
CA ILE A 62 1.89 6.16 3.64
C ILE A 62 2.05 5.26 4.86
N ASP A 63 3.28 5.01 5.33
CA ASP A 63 3.52 4.18 6.51
C ASP A 63 2.90 4.79 7.77
N ALA A 64 3.10 6.10 7.98
CA ALA A 64 2.52 6.82 9.10
C ALA A 64 0.98 6.79 9.05
N ALA A 65 0.40 7.04 7.87
CA ALA A 65 -1.05 7.02 7.69
C ALA A 65 -1.64 5.62 7.82
N LEU A 66 -0.96 4.57 7.34
CA LEU A 66 -1.38 3.18 7.54
C LEU A 66 -1.33 2.80 9.03
N LYS A 67 -0.28 3.18 9.75
CA LYS A 67 -0.17 2.94 11.19
C LYS A 67 -1.29 3.60 11.96
N ALA A 68 -1.63 4.84 11.62
CA ALA A 68 -2.76 5.57 12.21
C ALA A 68 -4.13 4.91 11.96
N LEU A 69 -4.27 4.08 10.91
CA LEU A 69 -5.50 3.32 10.63
C LEU A 69 -5.56 1.96 11.34
N GLY A 70 -4.44 1.48 11.88
CA GLY A 70 -4.31 0.17 12.53
C GLY A 70 -4.31 0.21 14.06
N GLU A 71 -4.40 1.40 14.65
CA GLU A 71 -4.57 1.69 16.08
C GLU A 71 -6.06 1.78 16.43
#